data_AF-A0A4Z0D9C6-F1
#
_entry.id   AF-A0A4Z0D9C6-F1
#
_cell.length_a   1.000
_cell.length_b   1.000
_cell.length_c   1.000
_cell.angle_alpha   90.00
_cell.angle_beta   90.00
_cell.angle_gamma   90.00
#
_symmetry.space_group_name_H-M   'P 1'
#
loop_
_entity.id
_entity.type
_entity.pdbx_description
1 polymer ?
#
loop_
_entity_poly.entity_id
_entity_poly.type
_entity_poly.pdbx_seq_one_letter_code
_entity_poly.pdbx_strand_id
1 'polypeptide(L)'
;MKMKRAMSIVLSLLMVLTLVPNFSYAAEFSDMPDDWSKPALEKAVENGLLVGDNGKIRPKDNLKRAEMATVVNRAFGAYIKAPISKFADVSVTSWYYDEMAKAVQMQTFKGDGERLNPENFITREEAFIVLARALKLEPSATQPEGYKDLNDISSWAKGELYAMINAGYVNGSNGYINPKGLITRAEFAQVMDNIIKTYVKASSANLTFTGNVMVNTSGLVLKDSTVEGDLIIGEGVANGTVTLDNVAIEGRLIVRGGGVNSIIIKGNSTVGQVIVSRLDGAVRVAVESGAKVEVLYLADGKDEVILEGTLDKVVVDKNVELQLNNAQIKELNINAENALVKVDKTSKVDLLNISKEAENAKVEVMGTVTKLVTEAPKTAILGDGTVTEITVKPTADNTVISTEGGKVVVEEGAENVTVPETPPIGGGGVYIPPALTLNSGSVKLNESVEGITITGNNITVEVDPNTPITKIEATFSNAVEIKDLTLIKGEEETEIVKDKIAQNTEYKEKYEKYKPDYGTTLTVVPPSITFNNEILDDYKNNDGEIKVEITLVDNYGQTLTYNITLKATDQQDV
;
A
#
# COMPACT_ATOMS: atom_id res chain seq x y z
N MET A 1 -48.28 -34.59 53.05
CA MET A 1 -46.86 -34.96 53.31
C MET A 1 -46.24 -35.88 52.25
N LYS A 2 -46.99 -36.86 51.69
CA LYS A 2 -46.49 -37.79 50.66
C LYS A 2 -46.09 -37.12 49.32
N MET A 3 -46.83 -36.10 48.87
CA MET A 3 -46.57 -35.42 47.59
C MET A 3 -45.29 -34.57 47.60
N LYS A 4 -44.96 -33.92 48.73
CA LYS A 4 -43.72 -33.13 48.88
C LYS A 4 -42.47 -34.02 48.89
N ARG A 5 -42.56 -35.25 49.43
CA ARG A 5 -41.47 -36.23 49.41
C ARG A 5 -41.26 -36.80 48.00
N ALA A 6 -42.33 -37.09 47.26
CA ALA A 6 -42.24 -37.53 45.87
C ALA A 6 -41.61 -36.46 44.96
N MET A 7 -42.00 -35.19 45.14
CA MET A 7 -41.46 -34.08 44.34
C MET A 7 -39.98 -33.82 44.63
N SER A 8 -39.55 -33.98 45.89
CA SER A 8 -38.14 -33.84 46.26
C SER A 8 -37.28 -34.96 45.65
N ILE A 9 -37.78 -36.20 45.61
CA ILE A 9 -37.07 -37.33 44.99
C ILE A 9 -36.92 -37.13 43.48
N VAL A 10 -37.97 -36.65 42.80
CA VAL A 10 -37.91 -36.36 41.36
C VAL A 10 -36.93 -35.24 41.04
N LEU A 11 -36.90 -34.17 41.85
CA LEU A 11 -35.97 -33.06 41.65
C LEU A 11 -34.51 -33.46 41.91
N SER A 12 -34.27 -34.28 42.93
CA SER A 12 -32.94 -34.87 43.20
C SER A 12 -32.50 -35.81 42.06
N LEU A 13 -33.41 -36.61 41.51
CA LEU A 13 -33.10 -37.48 40.37
C LEU A 13 -32.77 -36.66 39.12
N LEU A 14 -33.47 -35.55 38.87
CA LEU A 14 -33.18 -34.64 37.76
C LEU A 14 -31.81 -33.96 37.88
N MET A 15 -31.42 -33.52 39.08
CA MET A 15 -30.09 -32.93 39.30
C MET A 15 -28.96 -33.96 39.15
N VAL A 16 -29.18 -35.22 39.54
CA VAL A 16 -28.20 -36.30 39.33
C VAL A 16 -28.11 -36.70 37.85
N LEU A 17 -29.22 -36.63 37.10
CA LEU A 17 -29.23 -36.91 35.66
C LEU A 17 -28.46 -35.86 34.83
N THR A 18 -28.32 -34.63 35.33
CA THR A 18 -27.46 -33.59 34.71
C THR A 18 -25.98 -33.71 35.09
N LEU A 19 -25.63 -34.60 36.03
CA LEU A 19 -24.26 -34.87 36.48
C LEU A 19 -23.65 -36.11 35.82
N VAL A 20 -24.35 -36.76 34.88
CA VAL A 20 -23.75 -37.82 34.06
C VAL A 20 -22.73 -37.13 33.14
N PRO A 21 -21.42 -37.41 33.25
CA PRO A 21 -20.46 -36.88 32.30
C PRO A 21 -20.87 -37.35 30.90
N ASN A 22 -20.99 -36.42 29.96
CA ASN A 22 -21.10 -36.76 28.55
C ASN A 22 -19.80 -37.47 28.17
N PHE A 23 -19.80 -38.81 28.20
CA PHE A 23 -18.74 -39.59 27.59
C PHE A 23 -18.83 -39.35 26.09
N SER A 24 -18.09 -38.38 25.59
CA SER A 24 -17.78 -38.30 24.17
C SER A 24 -16.89 -39.49 23.87
N TYR A 25 -17.47 -40.56 23.33
CA TYR A 25 -16.66 -41.61 22.71
C TYR A 25 -15.85 -40.94 21.61
N ALA A 26 -14.52 -41.03 21.70
CA ALA A 26 -13.69 -40.78 20.53
C ALA A 26 -14.23 -41.71 19.43
N ALA A 27 -14.55 -41.15 18.26
CA ALA A 27 -15.03 -41.96 17.15
C ALA A 27 -13.92 -42.93 16.74
N GLU A 28 -14.01 -44.19 17.16
CA GLU A 28 -13.12 -45.24 16.70
C GLU A 28 -13.51 -45.62 15.27
N PHE A 29 -12.65 -45.32 14.30
CA PHE A 29 -12.85 -45.69 12.91
C PHE A 29 -12.22 -47.05 12.63
N SER A 30 -13.01 -47.96 12.06
CA SER A 30 -12.59 -49.34 11.76
C SER A 30 -11.44 -49.46 10.75
N ASP A 31 -11.19 -48.39 9.98
CA ASP A 31 -10.16 -48.30 8.95
C ASP A 31 -9.10 -47.23 9.25
N MET A 32 -8.99 -46.76 10.51
CA MET A 32 -7.87 -45.92 10.94
C MET A 32 -6.55 -46.69 10.73
N PRO A 33 -5.61 -46.18 9.92
CA PRO A 33 -4.35 -46.86 9.68
C PRO A 33 -3.46 -46.82 10.92
N ASP A 34 -2.48 -47.72 10.99
CA ASP A 34 -1.39 -47.69 11.97
C ASP A 34 -0.07 -47.41 11.26
N ASP A 35 -0.03 -46.26 10.56
CA ASP A 35 1.11 -45.80 9.77
C ASP A 35 1.37 -44.29 9.97
N TRP A 36 2.23 -43.71 9.14
CA TRP A 36 2.63 -42.30 9.19
C TRP A 36 1.44 -41.33 9.20
N SER A 37 0.29 -41.70 8.64
CA SER A 37 -0.86 -40.81 8.50
C SER A 37 -1.77 -40.78 9.73
N LYS A 38 -1.63 -41.74 10.65
CA LYS A 38 -2.49 -41.89 11.83
C LYS A 38 -2.54 -40.63 12.70
N PRO A 39 -1.42 -40.01 13.11
CA PRO A 39 -1.47 -38.84 13.99
C PRO A 39 -2.21 -37.65 13.35
N ALA A 40 -1.98 -37.43 12.05
CA ALA A 40 -2.63 -36.36 11.32
C ALA A 40 -4.14 -36.61 11.14
N LEU A 41 -4.55 -37.86 10.89
CA LEU A 41 -5.95 -38.24 10.80
C LEU A 41 -6.67 -38.11 12.14
N GLU A 42 -6.07 -38.59 13.23
CA GLU A 42 -6.62 -38.47 14.59
C GLU A 42 -6.82 -37.00 14.97
N LYS A 43 -5.83 -36.16 14.71
CA LYS A 43 -5.93 -34.72 14.96
C LYS A 43 -6.98 -34.04 14.09
N ALA A 44 -7.10 -34.43 12.82
CA ALA A 44 -8.12 -33.90 11.93
C ALA A 44 -9.54 -34.28 12.41
N VAL A 45 -9.72 -35.48 12.98
CA VAL A 45 -10.98 -35.92 13.61
C VAL A 45 -11.25 -35.15 14.90
N GLU A 46 -10.26 -35.06 15.80
CA GLU A 46 -10.38 -34.37 17.10
C GLU A 46 -10.75 -32.88 16.93
N ASN A 47 -10.23 -32.26 15.87
CA ASN A 47 -10.54 -30.88 15.53
C ASN A 47 -11.79 -30.72 14.65
N GLY A 48 -12.50 -31.81 14.37
CA GLY A 48 -13.74 -31.80 13.60
C GLY A 48 -13.56 -31.47 12.12
N LEU A 49 -12.34 -31.53 11.59
CA LEU A 49 -12.03 -31.24 10.20
C LEU A 49 -12.53 -32.38 9.31
N LEU A 50 -12.13 -33.60 9.65
CA LEU A 50 -12.55 -34.82 8.98
C LEU A 50 -13.65 -35.53 9.77
N VAL A 51 -14.72 -35.84 9.07
CA VAL A 51 -15.83 -36.66 9.57
C VAL A 51 -15.87 -37.92 8.71
N GLY A 52 -15.93 -39.08 9.35
CA GLY A 52 -16.07 -40.36 8.66
C GLY A 52 -17.50 -40.64 8.23
N ASP A 53 -17.67 -41.70 7.44
CA ASP A 53 -18.96 -42.19 6.97
C ASP A 53 -19.08 -43.68 7.32
N ASN A 54 -20.20 -44.07 7.95
CA ASN A 54 -20.48 -45.44 8.35
C ASN A 54 -19.34 -46.12 9.15
N GLY A 55 -18.76 -45.42 10.13
CA GLY A 55 -17.69 -45.93 10.98
C GLY A 55 -16.32 -46.06 10.30
N LYS A 56 -16.14 -45.41 9.14
CA LYS A 56 -14.89 -45.39 8.37
C LYS A 56 -14.43 -43.97 8.05
N ILE A 57 -13.13 -43.71 8.12
CA ILE A 57 -12.51 -42.43 7.75
C ILE A 57 -12.01 -42.41 6.30
N ARG A 58 -11.91 -43.58 5.65
CA ARG A 58 -11.54 -43.79 4.25
C ARG A 58 -10.20 -43.13 3.88
N PRO A 59 -9.10 -43.44 4.58
CA PRO A 59 -7.84 -42.68 4.47
C PRO A 59 -7.22 -42.72 3.06
N LYS A 60 -7.48 -43.78 2.29
CA LYS A 60 -6.90 -44.02 0.95
C LYS A 60 -7.76 -43.50 -0.21
N ASP A 61 -8.96 -43.01 0.07
CA ASP A 61 -9.84 -42.47 -0.96
C ASP A 61 -9.32 -41.11 -1.43
N ASN A 62 -9.38 -40.87 -2.74
CA ASN A 62 -9.05 -39.57 -3.32
C ASN A 62 -10.14 -38.56 -2.97
N LEU A 63 -9.73 -37.35 -2.60
CA LEU A 63 -10.66 -36.27 -2.28
C LEU A 63 -11.31 -35.69 -3.54
N LYS A 64 -12.61 -35.48 -3.45
CA LYS A 64 -13.32 -34.59 -4.38
C LYS A 64 -13.15 -33.13 -3.96
N ARG A 65 -13.33 -32.23 -4.91
CA ARG A 65 -13.26 -30.77 -4.69
C ARG A 65 -14.25 -30.31 -3.61
N ALA A 66 -15.47 -30.83 -3.62
CA ALA A 66 -16.48 -30.55 -2.58
C ALA A 66 -16.07 -31.02 -1.19
N GLU A 67 -15.45 -32.19 -1.08
CA GLU A 67 -15.00 -32.73 0.21
C GLU A 67 -13.84 -31.90 0.76
N MET A 68 -12.88 -31.51 -0.09
CA MET A 68 -11.81 -30.61 0.32
C MET A 68 -12.36 -29.26 0.79
N ALA A 69 -13.26 -28.64 0.02
CA ALA A 69 -13.91 -27.38 0.39
C ALA A 69 -14.54 -27.49 1.79
N THR A 70 -15.24 -28.58 2.06
CA THR A 70 -15.85 -28.86 3.38
C THR A 70 -14.82 -28.88 4.51
N VAL A 71 -13.68 -29.56 4.31
CA VAL A 71 -12.64 -29.66 5.35
C VAL A 71 -11.97 -28.29 5.60
N VAL A 72 -11.67 -27.54 4.54
CA VAL A 72 -11.08 -26.19 4.65
C VAL A 72 -12.05 -25.24 5.35
N ASN A 73 -13.33 -25.24 4.95
CA ASN A 73 -14.36 -24.43 5.59
C ASN A 73 -14.45 -24.71 7.10
N ARG A 74 -14.41 -25.98 7.52
CA ARG A 74 -14.42 -26.37 8.94
C ARG A 74 -13.18 -25.88 9.68
N ALA A 75 -12.00 -26.01 9.08
CA ALA A 75 -10.75 -25.57 9.70
C ALA A 75 -10.75 -24.07 10.01
N PHE A 76 -11.27 -23.26 9.09
CA PHE A 76 -11.33 -21.81 9.23
C PHE A 76 -12.63 -21.30 9.86
N GLY A 77 -13.62 -22.16 10.08
CA GLY A 77 -14.93 -21.80 10.63
C GLY A 77 -15.79 -20.97 9.67
N ALA A 78 -15.67 -21.19 8.37
CA ALA A 78 -16.40 -20.45 7.34
C ALA A 78 -17.91 -20.63 7.46
N TYR A 79 -18.64 -19.51 7.48
CA TYR A 79 -20.09 -19.50 7.73
C TYR A 79 -20.88 -18.67 6.72
N ILE A 80 -20.23 -17.72 6.04
CA ILE A 80 -20.86 -16.87 5.01
C ILE A 80 -20.81 -17.55 3.65
N LYS A 81 -21.87 -17.36 2.87
CA LYS A 81 -22.08 -17.99 1.57
C LYS A 81 -22.10 -16.93 0.48
N ALA A 82 -21.29 -17.11 -0.55
CA ALA A 82 -21.40 -16.30 -1.76
C ALA A 82 -22.59 -16.76 -2.61
N PRO A 83 -23.22 -15.87 -3.39
CA PRO A 83 -24.16 -16.28 -4.42
C PRO A 83 -23.43 -17.08 -5.50
N ILE A 84 -23.81 -18.35 -5.67
CA ILE A 84 -23.18 -19.29 -6.60
C ILE A 84 -24.13 -19.81 -7.69
N SER A 85 -25.29 -19.19 -7.89
CA SER A 85 -26.28 -19.60 -8.89
C SER A 85 -25.77 -19.59 -10.33
N LYS A 86 -24.69 -18.88 -10.61
CA LYS A 86 -24.02 -18.88 -11.92
C LYS A 86 -23.32 -20.20 -12.26
N PHE A 87 -23.02 -21.04 -11.27
CA PHE A 87 -22.31 -22.30 -11.47
C PHE A 87 -23.30 -23.44 -11.71
N ALA A 88 -23.43 -23.86 -12.97
CA ALA A 88 -24.49 -24.78 -13.41
C ALA A 88 -24.36 -26.21 -12.85
N ASP A 89 -23.17 -26.60 -12.42
CA ASP A 89 -22.83 -27.93 -11.89
C ASP A 89 -23.02 -28.05 -10.37
N VAL A 90 -23.57 -27.02 -9.72
CA VAL A 90 -23.78 -26.95 -8.28
C VAL A 90 -25.27 -26.78 -7.98
N SER A 91 -25.99 -27.89 -7.92
CA SER A 91 -27.42 -27.90 -7.56
C SER A 91 -27.64 -27.41 -6.13
N VAL A 92 -28.66 -26.57 -5.91
CA VAL A 92 -29.10 -26.10 -4.59
C VAL A 92 -29.50 -27.22 -3.63
N THR A 93 -29.80 -28.42 -4.15
CA THR A 93 -30.15 -29.60 -3.35
C THR A 93 -28.97 -30.50 -3.05
N SER A 94 -27.79 -30.24 -3.62
CA SER A 94 -26.58 -31.03 -3.36
C SER A 94 -26.08 -30.78 -1.94
N TRP A 95 -25.62 -31.83 -1.26
CA TRP A 95 -25.10 -31.73 0.11
C TRP A 95 -23.95 -30.72 0.24
N TYR A 96 -23.18 -30.54 -0.84
CA TYR A 96 -22.03 -29.64 -0.91
C TYR A 96 -22.37 -28.23 -1.36
N TYR A 97 -23.62 -27.90 -1.68
CA TYR A 97 -23.98 -26.57 -2.20
C TYR A 97 -23.47 -25.45 -1.29
N ASP A 98 -23.78 -25.55 -0.01
CA ASP A 98 -23.38 -24.58 1.01
C ASP A 98 -21.86 -24.54 1.19
N GLU A 99 -21.19 -25.68 1.10
CA GLU A 99 -19.74 -25.77 1.28
C GLU A 99 -19.00 -25.14 0.10
N MET A 100 -19.49 -25.31 -1.12
CA MET A 100 -18.96 -24.61 -2.29
C MET A 100 -19.25 -23.11 -2.23
N ALA A 101 -20.42 -22.70 -1.76
CA ALA A 101 -20.77 -21.29 -1.59
C ALA A 101 -19.85 -20.58 -0.58
N LYS A 102 -19.53 -21.26 0.54
CA LYS A 102 -18.55 -20.78 1.52
C LYS A 102 -17.15 -20.73 0.95
N ALA A 103 -16.70 -21.76 0.25
CA ALA A 103 -15.35 -21.78 -0.31
C ALA A 103 -15.13 -20.70 -1.38
N VAL A 104 -16.17 -20.37 -2.15
CA VAL A 104 -16.16 -19.21 -3.06
C VAL A 104 -16.13 -17.90 -2.27
N GLN A 105 -16.91 -17.78 -1.18
CA GLN A 105 -16.87 -16.61 -0.30
C GLN A 105 -15.48 -16.41 0.28
N MET A 106 -14.85 -17.45 0.82
CA MET A 106 -13.49 -17.43 1.38
C MET A 106 -12.40 -17.13 0.34
N GLN A 107 -12.75 -17.13 -0.96
CA GLN A 107 -11.85 -17.03 -2.11
C GLN A 107 -10.82 -18.16 -2.20
N THR A 108 -11.05 -19.29 -1.53
CA THR A 108 -10.18 -20.47 -1.58
C THR A 108 -10.43 -21.27 -2.87
N PHE A 109 -11.70 -21.36 -3.28
CA PHE A 109 -12.10 -21.92 -4.56
C PHE A 109 -12.49 -20.84 -5.56
N LYS A 110 -11.95 -20.95 -6.77
CA LYS A 110 -12.36 -20.17 -7.94
C LYS A 110 -12.88 -21.16 -8.97
N GLY A 111 -13.99 -20.82 -9.63
CA GLY A 111 -14.52 -21.61 -10.75
C GLY A 111 -13.69 -21.42 -12.01
N ASP A 112 -13.91 -22.28 -12.99
CA ASP A 112 -13.27 -22.22 -14.32
C ASP A 112 -14.01 -21.28 -15.29
N GLY A 113 -14.81 -20.36 -14.75
CA GLY A 113 -15.77 -19.54 -15.47
C GLY A 113 -17.18 -19.86 -15.02
N GLU A 114 -17.73 -20.96 -15.54
CA GLU A 114 -19.14 -21.37 -15.35
C GLU A 114 -19.30 -22.60 -14.44
N ARG A 115 -18.21 -23.25 -14.00
CA ARG A 115 -18.29 -24.46 -13.16
C ARG A 115 -17.36 -24.39 -11.94
N LEU A 116 -17.71 -25.12 -10.88
CA LEU A 116 -16.85 -25.34 -9.71
C LEU A 116 -16.24 -26.74 -9.66
N ASN A 117 -16.79 -27.66 -10.45
CA ASN A 117 -16.45 -29.07 -10.59
C ASN A 117 -16.45 -29.84 -9.25
N PRO A 118 -17.50 -29.72 -8.40
CA PRO A 118 -17.50 -30.21 -7.02
C PRO A 118 -17.25 -31.72 -6.89
N GLU A 119 -17.71 -32.50 -7.87
CA GLU A 119 -17.65 -33.96 -7.88
C GLU A 119 -16.36 -34.53 -8.49
N ASN A 120 -15.51 -33.68 -9.10
CA ASN A 120 -14.23 -34.11 -9.63
C ASN A 120 -13.23 -34.37 -8.50
N PHE A 121 -12.40 -35.39 -8.67
CA PHE A 121 -11.22 -35.56 -7.82
C PHE A 121 -10.27 -34.38 -8.00
N ILE A 122 -9.68 -33.92 -6.91
CA ILE A 122 -8.79 -32.77 -6.91
C ILE A 122 -7.34 -33.20 -7.05
N THR A 123 -6.58 -32.49 -7.88
CA THR A 123 -5.13 -32.71 -7.99
C THR A 123 -4.37 -32.08 -6.83
N ARG A 124 -3.13 -32.48 -6.64
CA ARG A 124 -2.25 -31.95 -5.60
C ARG A 124 -1.95 -30.47 -5.81
N GLU A 125 -1.66 -30.03 -7.03
CA GLU A 125 -1.43 -28.60 -7.30
C GLU A 125 -2.69 -27.76 -6.99
N GLU A 126 -3.88 -28.23 -7.37
CA GLU A 126 -5.14 -27.54 -7.05
C GLU A 126 -5.36 -27.45 -5.53
N ALA A 127 -5.15 -28.56 -4.82
CA ALA A 127 -5.27 -28.62 -3.37
C ALA A 127 -4.34 -27.62 -2.65
N PHE A 128 -3.08 -27.54 -3.09
CA PHE A 128 -2.11 -26.66 -2.46
C PHE A 128 -2.41 -25.18 -2.72
N ILE A 129 -2.98 -24.84 -3.87
CA ILE A 129 -3.39 -23.46 -4.16
C ILE A 129 -4.61 -23.05 -3.34
N VAL A 130 -5.57 -23.96 -3.13
CA VAL A 130 -6.69 -23.72 -2.23
C VAL A 130 -6.18 -23.36 -0.83
N LEU A 131 -5.20 -24.10 -0.33
CA LEU A 131 -4.59 -23.85 0.98
C LEU A 131 -3.72 -22.59 1.01
N ALA A 132 -2.94 -22.32 -0.03
CA ALA A 132 -2.14 -21.09 -0.14
C ALA A 132 -3.03 -19.84 -0.08
N ARG A 133 -4.17 -19.87 -0.78
CA ARG A 133 -5.19 -18.80 -0.72
C ARG A 133 -5.82 -18.70 0.68
N ALA A 134 -6.11 -19.83 1.32
CA ALA A 134 -6.63 -19.86 2.69
C ALA A 134 -5.66 -19.20 3.68
N LEU A 135 -4.35 -19.38 3.48
CA LEU A 135 -3.28 -18.82 4.30
C LEU A 135 -2.81 -17.42 3.86
N LYS A 136 -3.39 -16.87 2.79
CA LYS A 136 -2.96 -15.60 2.17
C LYS A 136 -1.44 -15.58 1.94
N LEU A 137 -0.92 -16.68 1.38
CA LEU A 137 0.48 -16.73 0.96
C LEU A 137 0.64 -15.96 -0.35
N GLU A 138 1.63 -15.09 -0.39
CA GLU A 138 2.03 -14.42 -1.63
C GLU A 138 2.72 -15.43 -2.56
N PRO A 139 2.43 -15.40 -3.87
CA PRO A 139 3.12 -16.24 -4.84
C PRO A 139 4.64 -16.04 -4.79
N SER A 140 5.41 -17.13 -4.73
CA SER A 140 6.87 -17.08 -4.69
C SER A 140 7.46 -17.27 -6.08
N ALA A 141 8.33 -16.36 -6.51
CA ALA A 141 9.16 -16.55 -7.70
C ALA A 141 10.36 -17.47 -7.44
N THR A 142 10.76 -17.63 -6.17
CA THR A 142 11.88 -18.48 -5.75
C THR A 142 11.49 -19.95 -5.91
N GLN A 143 12.17 -20.63 -6.83
CA GLN A 143 11.99 -22.05 -7.07
C GLN A 143 12.57 -22.88 -5.91
N PRO A 144 11.80 -23.82 -5.33
CA PRO A 144 12.31 -24.71 -4.30
C PRO A 144 13.32 -25.72 -4.87
N GLU A 145 14.29 -26.11 -4.05
CA GLU A 145 15.30 -27.11 -4.42
C GLU A 145 14.86 -28.53 -4.02
N GLY A 146 15.49 -29.55 -4.60
CA GLY A 146 15.31 -30.96 -4.18
C GLY A 146 14.14 -31.71 -4.84
N TYR A 147 13.41 -31.09 -5.78
CA TYR A 147 12.28 -31.71 -6.48
C TYR A 147 12.54 -31.88 -7.98
N LYS A 148 12.19 -33.05 -8.51
CA LYS A 148 12.47 -33.47 -9.90
C LYS A 148 11.38 -33.09 -10.90
N ASP A 149 10.18 -32.77 -10.40
CA ASP A 149 8.95 -32.61 -11.18
C ASP A 149 8.36 -31.20 -11.09
N LEU A 150 9.16 -30.20 -10.70
CA LEU A 150 8.70 -28.80 -10.63
C LEU A 150 8.28 -28.23 -11.99
N ASN A 151 8.77 -28.83 -13.09
CA ASN A 151 8.38 -28.46 -14.45
C ASN A 151 7.00 -29.02 -14.84
N ASP A 152 6.46 -29.98 -14.08
CA ASP A 152 5.12 -30.53 -14.31
C ASP A 152 4.02 -29.68 -13.62
N ILE A 153 4.43 -28.71 -12.78
CA ILE A 153 3.51 -27.76 -12.15
C ILE A 153 2.96 -26.83 -13.23
N SER A 154 1.63 -26.69 -13.28
CA SER A 154 1.02 -25.74 -14.20
C SER A 154 1.46 -24.31 -13.93
N SER A 155 1.58 -23.48 -14.98
CA SER A 155 2.02 -22.08 -14.86
C SER A 155 1.17 -21.27 -13.87
N TRP A 156 -0.15 -21.48 -13.88
CA TRP A 156 -1.12 -20.82 -12.98
C TRP A 156 -1.01 -21.28 -11.51
N ALA A 157 -0.31 -22.38 -11.25
CA ALA A 157 -0.14 -22.98 -9.94
C ALA A 157 1.24 -22.69 -9.31
N LYS A 158 2.18 -22.26 -10.15
CA LYS A 158 3.61 -22.31 -9.84
C LYS A 158 3.99 -21.46 -8.64
N GLY A 159 3.54 -20.21 -8.62
CA GLY A 159 3.92 -19.26 -7.58
C GLY A 159 3.37 -19.65 -6.20
N GLU A 160 2.08 -19.98 -6.11
CA GLU A 160 1.46 -20.41 -4.85
C GLU A 160 2.03 -21.75 -4.37
N LEU A 161 2.29 -22.70 -5.28
CA LEU A 161 2.88 -23.98 -4.90
C LEU A 161 4.33 -23.80 -4.41
N TYR A 162 5.11 -22.91 -5.02
CA TYR A 162 6.44 -22.56 -4.50
C TYR A 162 6.36 -21.95 -3.12
N ALA A 163 5.39 -21.07 -2.85
CA ALA A 163 5.20 -20.50 -1.53
C ALA A 163 4.89 -21.58 -0.47
N MET A 164 4.02 -22.55 -0.79
CA MET A 164 3.71 -23.67 0.10
C MET A 164 4.91 -24.56 0.41
N ILE A 165 5.78 -24.81 -0.58
CA ILE A 165 6.99 -25.62 -0.40
C ILE A 165 8.04 -24.84 0.40
N ASN A 166 8.30 -23.58 0.05
CA ASN A 166 9.28 -22.73 0.74
C ASN A 166 8.90 -22.46 2.20
N ALA A 167 7.60 -22.42 2.51
CA ALA A 167 7.09 -22.33 3.88
C ALA A 167 7.21 -23.66 4.67
N GLY A 168 7.66 -24.74 4.04
CA GLY A 168 7.81 -26.06 4.67
C GLY A 168 6.50 -26.82 4.89
N TYR A 169 5.38 -26.33 4.35
CA TYR A 169 4.07 -26.95 4.52
C TYR A 169 3.90 -28.22 3.66
N VAL A 170 4.62 -28.28 2.53
CA VAL A 170 4.60 -29.39 1.58
C VAL A 170 6.02 -29.88 1.32
N ASN A 171 6.28 -31.16 1.62
CA ASN A 171 7.60 -31.78 1.50
C ASN A 171 7.71 -32.85 0.39
N GLY A 172 6.59 -33.18 -0.28
CA GLY A 172 6.55 -34.22 -1.30
C GLY A 172 6.97 -35.61 -0.79
N SER A 173 7.39 -36.49 -1.70
CA SER A 173 7.95 -37.82 -1.38
C SER A 173 8.99 -38.21 -2.41
N ASN A 174 10.13 -38.75 -1.97
CA ASN A 174 11.22 -39.24 -2.83
C ASN A 174 11.76 -38.21 -3.87
N GLY A 175 11.69 -36.92 -3.54
CA GLY A 175 12.07 -35.82 -4.43
C GLY A 175 11.02 -35.47 -5.49
N TYR A 176 9.75 -35.82 -5.27
CA TYR A 176 8.63 -35.50 -6.14
C TYR A 176 7.49 -34.82 -5.36
N ILE A 177 6.85 -33.82 -5.96
CA ILE A 177 5.61 -33.22 -5.46
C ILE A 177 4.37 -33.93 -6.00
N ASN A 178 4.49 -34.56 -7.18
CA ASN A 178 3.45 -35.17 -7.99
C ASN A 178 2.28 -34.19 -8.27
N PRO A 179 2.50 -33.01 -8.86
CA PRO A 179 1.50 -31.93 -8.92
C PRO A 179 0.19 -32.34 -9.62
N LYS A 180 0.26 -33.23 -10.62
CA LYS A 180 -0.91 -33.75 -11.36
C LYS A 180 -1.58 -34.97 -10.70
N GLY A 181 -0.95 -35.55 -9.68
CA GLY A 181 -1.52 -36.66 -8.93
C GLY A 181 -2.76 -36.24 -8.15
N LEU A 182 -3.65 -37.18 -7.89
CA LEU A 182 -4.79 -36.98 -6.97
C LEU A 182 -4.29 -37.03 -5.53
N ILE A 183 -4.98 -36.33 -4.63
CA ILE A 183 -4.64 -36.31 -3.19
C ILE A 183 -5.62 -37.18 -2.40
N THR A 184 -5.08 -38.06 -1.57
CA THR A 184 -5.87 -38.89 -0.66
C THR A 184 -6.29 -38.14 0.59
N ARG A 185 -7.31 -38.64 1.30
CA ARG A 185 -7.76 -38.09 2.58
C ARG A 185 -6.66 -38.07 3.65
N ALA A 186 -5.84 -39.12 3.71
CA ALA A 186 -4.68 -39.21 4.61
C ALA A 186 -3.61 -38.16 4.29
N GLU A 187 -3.25 -38.01 3.02
CA GLU A 187 -2.26 -37.00 2.61
C GLU A 187 -2.75 -35.58 2.86
N PHE A 188 -4.02 -35.30 2.61
CA PHE A 188 -4.58 -33.99 2.88
C PHE A 188 -4.62 -33.69 4.39
N ALA A 189 -4.97 -34.66 5.23
CA ALA A 189 -4.88 -34.53 6.69
C ALA A 189 -3.45 -34.20 7.14
N GLN A 190 -2.46 -34.87 6.55
CA GLN A 190 -1.05 -34.58 6.84
C GLN A 190 -0.63 -33.18 6.44
N VAL A 191 -1.07 -32.70 5.27
CA VAL A 191 -0.79 -31.33 4.83
C VAL A 191 -1.44 -30.32 5.78
N MET A 192 -2.68 -30.55 6.20
CA MET A 192 -3.35 -29.72 7.21
C MET A 192 -2.61 -29.72 8.54
N ASP A 193 -2.07 -30.86 8.99
CA ASP A 193 -1.28 -30.95 10.22
C ASP A 193 0.09 -30.27 10.08
N ASN A 194 0.72 -30.31 8.90
CA ASN A 194 1.96 -29.57 8.63
C ASN A 194 1.73 -28.06 8.71
N ILE A 195 0.59 -27.58 8.22
CA ILE A 195 0.23 -26.17 8.22
C ILE A 195 -0.19 -25.74 9.62
N ILE A 196 -1.20 -26.37 10.23
CA ILE A 196 -1.81 -25.92 11.49
C ILE A 196 -1.49 -26.92 12.61
N LYS A 197 -0.60 -26.50 13.50
CA LYS A 197 -0.14 -27.33 14.62
C LYS A 197 -1.06 -27.27 15.83
N THR A 198 -1.78 -26.18 16.05
CA THR A 198 -2.71 -26.07 17.19
C THR A 198 -4.00 -25.35 16.79
N TYR A 199 -5.15 -25.88 17.24
CA TYR A 199 -6.45 -25.21 17.15
C TYR A 199 -6.86 -24.79 18.57
N VAL A 200 -6.80 -23.50 18.87
CA VAL A 200 -7.11 -22.99 20.20
C VAL A 200 -8.61 -22.73 20.30
N LYS A 201 -9.25 -23.43 21.22
CA LYS A 201 -10.71 -23.37 21.45
C LYS A 201 -11.10 -22.63 22.74
N ALA A 202 -10.13 -22.16 23.52
CA ALA A 202 -10.36 -21.45 24.77
C ALA A 202 -9.18 -20.52 25.07
N SER A 203 -9.43 -19.47 25.86
CA SER A 203 -8.37 -18.59 26.36
C SER A 203 -7.28 -19.38 27.05
N SER A 204 -6.03 -19.02 26.78
CA SER A 204 -4.86 -19.73 27.31
C SER A 204 -3.74 -18.74 27.62
N ALA A 205 -2.82 -19.15 28.50
CA ALA A 205 -1.72 -18.30 28.91
C ALA A 205 -0.45 -19.10 29.22
N ASN A 206 0.71 -18.46 29.11
CA ASN A 206 2.02 -19.04 29.43
C ASN A 206 2.35 -20.28 28.57
N LEU A 207 2.09 -20.20 27.25
CA LEU A 207 2.33 -21.29 26.31
C LEU A 207 3.29 -20.87 25.21
N THR A 208 4.12 -21.82 24.76
CA THR A 208 4.84 -21.73 23.49
C THR A 208 4.18 -22.69 22.51
N PHE A 209 3.64 -22.15 21.43
CA PHE A 209 3.05 -22.91 20.34
C PHE A 209 4.08 -23.08 19.23
N THR A 210 4.52 -24.31 18.99
CA THR A 210 5.39 -24.63 17.85
C THR A 210 4.56 -24.75 16.58
N GLY A 211 4.91 -23.96 15.56
CA GLY A 211 4.20 -23.88 14.27
C GLY A 211 2.90 -23.05 14.32
N ASN A 212 2.12 -23.09 13.23
CA ASN A 212 0.98 -22.19 13.11
C ASN A 212 -0.17 -22.57 14.04
N VAL A 213 -0.90 -21.54 14.50
CA VAL A 213 -2.02 -21.63 15.43
C VAL A 213 -3.29 -21.10 14.78
N MET A 214 -4.40 -21.83 14.90
CA MET A 214 -5.73 -21.41 14.46
C MET A 214 -6.60 -21.03 15.66
N VAL A 215 -7.20 -19.84 15.61
CA VAL A 215 -8.26 -19.39 16.51
C VAL A 215 -9.54 -19.25 15.71
N ASN A 216 -10.53 -20.10 15.98
CA ASN A 216 -11.81 -20.12 15.26
C ASN A 216 -13.02 -19.89 16.18
N THR A 217 -12.79 -19.34 17.38
CA THR A 217 -13.83 -19.05 18.37
C THR A 217 -13.64 -17.65 18.95
N SER A 218 -14.75 -16.98 19.26
CA SER A 218 -14.77 -15.61 19.78
C SER A 218 -14.59 -15.53 21.30
N GLY A 219 -14.21 -14.34 21.78
CA GLY A 219 -14.02 -14.07 23.20
C GLY A 219 -12.71 -14.64 23.75
N LEU A 220 -11.78 -15.00 22.86
CA LEU A 220 -10.54 -15.67 23.22
C LEU A 220 -9.45 -14.65 23.60
N VAL A 221 -8.75 -14.96 24.68
CA VAL A 221 -7.55 -14.22 25.11
C VAL A 221 -6.34 -15.18 25.08
N LEU A 222 -5.33 -14.83 24.28
CA LEU A 222 -4.00 -15.41 24.40
C LEU A 222 -3.14 -14.47 25.24
N LYS A 223 -2.49 -14.99 26.28
CA LYS A 223 -1.73 -14.18 27.22
C LYS A 223 -0.35 -14.75 27.52
N ASP A 224 0.68 -13.92 27.61
CA ASP A 224 2.04 -14.33 28.02
C ASP A 224 2.54 -15.53 27.19
N SER A 225 2.35 -15.51 25.87
CA SER A 225 2.55 -16.69 25.03
C SER A 225 3.35 -16.38 23.75
N THR A 226 4.01 -17.40 23.20
CA THR A 226 4.78 -17.30 21.95
C THR A 226 4.17 -18.22 20.90
N VAL A 227 4.04 -17.73 19.67
CA VAL A 227 3.67 -18.51 18.48
C VAL A 227 4.87 -18.53 17.54
N GLU A 228 5.54 -19.68 17.42
CA GLU A 228 6.73 -19.92 16.57
C GLU A 228 6.33 -20.12 15.09
N GLY A 229 5.32 -19.38 14.62
CA GLY A 229 4.69 -19.52 13.31
C GLY A 229 3.59 -18.49 13.11
N ASP A 230 2.69 -18.76 12.16
CA ASP A 230 1.54 -17.88 11.90
C ASP A 230 0.45 -18.06 12.97
N LEU A 231 -0.13 -16.96 13.43
CA LEU A 231 -1.40 -16.97 14.16
C LEU A 231 -2.53 -16.61 13.20
N ILE A 232 -3.49 -17.51 13.03
CA ILE A 232 -4.62 -17.36 12.12
C ILE A 232 -5.90 -17.16 12.93
N ILE A 233 -6.51 -15.99 12.78
CA ILE A 233 -7.84 -15.69 13.30
C ILE A 233 -8.86 -16.04 12.21
N GLY A 234 -9.42 -17.25 12.30
CA GLY A 234 -10.35 -17.80 11.32
C GLY A 234 -11.71 -17.09 11.31
N GLU A 235 -12.46 -17.30 10.22
CA GLU A 235 -13.83 -16.78 10.03
C GLU A 235 -14.80 -17.25 11.13
N GLY A 236 -14.51 -18.36 11.82
CA GLY A 236 -15.30 -18.83 12.96
C GLY A 236 -15.39 -17.86 14.13
N VAL A 237 -14.49 -16.87 14.22
CA VAL A 237 -14.59 -15.77 15.19
C VAL A 237 -15.78 -14.84 14.86
N ALA A 238 -16.21 -14.78 13.60
CA ALA A 238 -17.27 -13.90 13.12
C ALA A 238 -17.06 -12.44 13.58
N ASN A 239 -18.09 -11.76 14.08
CA ASN A 239 -17.98 -10.40 14.66
C ASN A 239 -17.46 -10.38 16.11
N GLY A 240 -16.97 -11.51 16.60
CA GLY A 240 -16.45 -11.64 17.97
C GLY A 240 -15.11 -10.95 18.18
N THR A 241 -14.55 -11.15 19.38
CA THR A 241 -13.28 -10.54 19.78
C THR A 241 -12.17 -11.57 19.96
N VAL A 242 -10.93 -11.16 19.68
CA VAL A 242 -9.71 -11.85 20.08
C VAL A 242 -8.76 -10.83 20.69
N THR A 243 -8.14 -11.17 21.82
CA THR A 243 -7.15 -10.35 22.51
C THR A 243 -5.82 -11.08 22.62
N LEU A 244 -4.74 -10.38 22.26
CA LEU A 244 -3.36 -10.79 22.40
C LEU A 244 -2.71 -9.90 23.47
N ASP A 245 -2.40 -10.47 24.63
CA ASP A 245 -1.85 -9.77 25.79
C ASP A 245 -0.46 -10.29 26.12
N ASN A 246 0.60 -9.53 25.82
CA ASN A 246 1.99 -9.99 25.95
C ASN A 246 2.25 -11.27 25.11
N VAL A 247 1.87 -11.24 23.83
CA VAL A 247 2.04 -12.35 22.90
C VAL A 247 3.08 -12.03 21.83
N ALA A 248 4.07 -12.90 21.65
CA ALA A 248 5.03 -12.82 20.55
C ALA A 248 4.61 -13.74 19.40
N ILE A 249 4.47 -13.19 18.20
CA ILE A 249 4.21 -13.95 16.97
C ILE A 249 5.45 -13.85 16.09
N GLU A 250 6.11 -14.97 15.86
CA GLU A 250 7.34 -15.02 15.04
C GLU A 250 7.05 -15.12 13.54
N GLY A 251 5.86 -15.61 13.17
CA GLY A 251 5.33 -15.56 11.80
C GLY A 251 4.38 -14.37 11.59
N ARG A 252 3.29 -14.63 10.88
CA ARG A 252 2.29 -13.63 10.48
C ARG A 252 1.04 -13.74 11.34
N LEU A 253 0.38 -12.62 11.59
CA LEU A 253 -1.00 -12.60 12.09
C LEU A 253 -1.97 -12.46 10.91
N ILE A 254 -2.72 -13.51 10.60
CA ILE A 254 -3.72 -13.51 9.53
C ILE A 254 -5.10 -13.32 10.16
N VAL A 255 -5.78 -12.23 9.79
CA VAL A 255 -7.08 -11.84 10.35
C VAL A 255 -8.17 -12.05 9.30
N ARG A 256 -8.96 -13.12 9.44
CA ARG A 256 -10.15 -13.41 8.60
C ARG A 256 -11.46 -13.22 9.36
N GLY A 257 -11.43 -13.41 10.67
CA GLY A 257 -12.53 -13.11 11.58
C GLY A 257 -12.21 -11.96 12.53
N GLY A 258 -13.23 -11.48 13.25
CA GLY A 258 -13.15 -10.36 14.18
C GLY A 258 -14.14 -9.27 13.81
N GLY A 259 -14.80 -8.65 14.80
CA GLY A 259 -15.67 -7.50 14.58
C GLY A 259 -14.99 -6.16 14.86
N VAL A 260 -15.79 -5.10 14.90
CA VAL A 260 -15.38 -3.73 15.26
C VAL A 260 -14.85 -3.57 16.69
N ASN A 261 -14.96 -4.61 17.54
CA ASN A 261 -14.39 -4.64 18.89
C ASN A 261 -13.16 -5.58 18.99
N SER A 262 -12.79 -6.22 17.89
CA SER A 262 -11.59 -7.04 17.74
C SER A 262 -10.55 -6.21 16.99
N ILE A 263 -9.43 -6.73 16.51
CA ILE A 263 -8.44 -7.58 17.17
C ILE A 263 -7.66 -6.67 18.13
N ILE A 264 -7.53 -7.08 19.39
CA ILE A 264 -6.86 -6.26 20.41
C ILE A 264 -5.45 -6.81 20.60
N ILE A 265 -4.43 -5.99 20.37
CA ILE A 265 -3.01 -6.33 20.54
C ILE A 265 -2.45 -5.39 21.61
N LYS A 266 -2.05 -5.93 22.77
CA LYS A 266 -1.67 -5.12 23.92
C LYS A 266 -0.54 -5.74 24.75
N GLY A 267 -0.11 -5.02 25.79
CA GLY A 267 1.06 -5.41 26.58
C GLY A 267 2.33 -5.35 25.72
N ASN A 268 3.32 -6.19 25.99
CA ASN A 268 4.55 -6.24 25.16
C ASN A 268 4.39 -7.15 23.92
N SER A 269 3.18 -7.25 23.36
CA SER A 269 2.94 -8.10 22.19
C SER A 269 3.74 -7.62 20.98
N THR A 270 4.34 -8.54 20.24
CA THR A 270 5.15 -8.25 19.05
C THR A 270 4.66 -9.05 17.86
N VAL A 271 4.33 -8.35 16.78
CA VAL A 271 3.89 -8.95 15.51
C VAL A 271 4.64 -8.30 14.37
N GLY A 272 5.39 -9.08 13.60
CA GLY A 272 6.09 -8.54 12.42
C GLY A 272 5.09 -8.09 11.35
N GLN A 273 4.26 -9.03 10.90
CA GLN A 273 3.32 -8.79 9.81
C GLN A 273 1.88 -9.14 10.22
N VAL A 274 0.95 -8.22 9.95
CA VAL A 274 -0.50 -8.44 10.03
C VAL A 274 -1.08 -8.45 8.62
N ILE A 275 -1.92 -9.43 8.30
CA ILE A 275 -2.68 -9.50 7.05
C ILE A 275 -4.16 -9.50 7.39
N VAL A 276 -4.87 -8.42 7.07
CA VAL A 276 -6.31 -8.30 7.27
C VAL A 276 -7.02 -8.71 5.98
N SER A 277 -7.84 -9.77 6.08
CA SER A 277 -8.61 -10.29 4.95
C SER A 277 -9.93 -10.89 5.41
N ARG A 278 -10.70 -10.07 6.13
CA ARG A 278 -12.12 -10.32 6.42
C ARG A 278 -12.93 -9.99 5.17
N LEU A 279 -13.86 -10.86 4.79
CA LEU A 279 -14.64 -10.76 3.54
C LEU A 279 -16.15 -10.58 3.78
N ASP A 280 -16.54 -10.46 5.05
CA ASP A 280 -17.92 -10.50 5.53
C ASP A 280 -18.24 -9.49 6.64
N GLY A 281 -17.68 -8.29 6.54
CA GLY A 281 -18.01 -7.14 7.37
C GLY A 281 -16.80 -6.48 8.01
N ALA A 282 -17.05 -5.41 8.76
CA ALA A 282 -15.99 -4.58 9.31
C ALA A 282 -15.13 -5.31 10.37
N VAL A 283 -13.84 -4.98 10.42
CA VAL A 283 -12.90 -5.44 11.45
C VAL A 283 -12.07 -4.28 11.96
N ARG A 284 -11.88 -4.22 13.28
CA ARG A 284 -10.93 -3.31 13.89
C ARG A 284 -9.61 -4.04 14.15
N VAL A 285 -8.49 -3.33 14.20
CA VAL A 285 -7.21 -3.80 14.73
C VAL A 285 -6.66 -2.70 15.62
N ALA A 286 -6.60 -2.96 16.92
CA ALA A 286 -6.20 -2.00 17.93
C ALA A 286 -4.85 -2.40 18.53
N VAL A 287 -3.83 -1.58 18.28
CA VAL A 287 -2.47 -1.76 18.79
C VAL A 287 -2.28 -0.84 20.00
N GLU A 288 -2.55 -1.37 21.19
CA GLU A 288 -2.47 -0.61 22.43
C GLU A 288 -1.02 -0.32 22.83
N SER A 289 -0.86 0.61 23.79
CA SER A 289 0.46 1.02 24.29
C SER A 289 1.32 -0.17 24.73
N GLY A 290 2.56 -0.20 24.26
CA GLY A 290 3.54 -1.26 24.52
C GLY A 290 3.63 -2.32 23.42
N ALA A 291 2.55 -2.53 22.66
CA ALA A 291 2.55 -3.49 21.57
C ALA A 291 3.25 -2.93 20.33
N LYS A 292 3.79 -3.82 19.50
CA LYS A 292 4.50 -3.48 18.27
C LYS A 292 3.97 -4.26 17.09
N VAL A 293 3.60 -3.53 16.04
CA VAL A 293 3.25 -4.07 14.72
C VAL A 293 4.11 -3.37 13.68
N GLU A 294 4.96 -4.11 12.96
CA GLU A 294 5.88 -3.53 11.98
C GLU A 294 5.16 -3.16 10.68
N VAL A 295 4.40 -4.12 10.13
CA VAL A 295 3.64 -3.88 8.89
C VAL A 295 2.26 -4.53 8.93
N LEU A 296 1.27 -3.80 8.44
CA LEU A 296 -0.11 -4.26 8.28
C LEU A 296 -0.55 -4.15 6.82
N TYR A 297 -0.98 -5.26 6.24
CA TYR A 297 -1.49 -5.35 4.88
C TYR A 297 -3.01 -5.50 4.88
N LEU A 298 -3.69 -4.66 4.11
CA LEU A 298 -5.12 -4.79 3.82
C LEU A 298 -5.29 -5.56 2.52
N ALA A 299 -5.64 -6.83 2.66
CA ALA A 299 -5.75 -7.82 1.58
C ALA A 299 -7.22 -8.22 1.28
N ASP A 300 -8.19 -7.50 1.85
CA ASP A 300 -9.58 -7.50 1.39
C ASP A 300 -9.95 -6.13 0.79
N GLY A 301 -10.88 -6.12 -0.17
CA GLY A 301 -11.33 -4.93 -0.86
C GLY A 301 -12.85 -4.77 -0.88
N LYS A 302 -13.55 -5.08 0.21
CA LYS A 302 -14.98 -4.76 0.34
C LYS A 302 -15.35 -4.17 1.67
N ASP A 303 -14.72 -4.65 2.73
CA ASP A 303 -15.14 -4.32 4.07
C ASP A 303 -14.32 -3.20 4.71
N GLU A 304 -14.94 -2.53 5.67
CA GLU A 304 -14.30 -1.48 6.44
C GLU A 304 -13.26 -2.07 7.41
N VAL A 305 -12.06 -1.48 7.41
CA VAL A 305 -11.01 -1.80 8.37
C VAL A 305 -10.73 -0.58 9.23
N ILE A 306 -10.83 -0.76 10.54
CA ILE A 306 -10.59 0.29 11.53
C ILE A 306 -9.23 0.03 12.18
N LEU A 307 -8.31 0.98 12.14
CA LEU A 307 -7.02 0.88 12.81
C LEU A 307 -6.94 1.88 13.97
N GLU A 308 -6.38 1.42 15.09
CA GLU A 308 -6.11 2.27 16.25
C GLU A 308 -4.71 2.02 16.81
N GLY A 309 -4.14 3.05 17.45
CA GLY A 309 -2.83 2.97 18.10
C GLY A 309 -1.66 3.18 17.16
N THR A 310 -0.47 2.71 17.54
CA THR A 310 0.76 2.98 16.79
C THR A 310 1.12 1.84 15.84
N LEU A 311 1.33 2.17 14.56
CA LEU A 311 1.81 1.23 13.54
C LEU A 311 2.97 1.86 12.75
N ASP A 312 3.96 1.05 12.39
CA ASP A 312 5.09 1.53 11.61
C ASP A 312 4.71 1.67 10.13
N LYS A 313 4.14 0.63 9.53
CA LYS A 313 3.74 0.64 8.12
C LYS A 313 2.35 0.06 7.91
N VAL A 314 1.55 0.70 7.07
CA VAL A 314 0.27 0.18 6.59
C VAL A 314 0.26 0.18 5.06
N VAL A 315 -0.20 -0.91 4.46
CA VAL A 315 -0.25 -1.08 3.00
C VAL A 315 -1.67 -1.47 2.57
N VAL A 316 -2.22 -0.72 1.64
CA VAL A 316 -3.57 -0.88 1.10
C VAL A 316 -3.50 -1.40 -0.33
N ASP A 317 -3.51 -2.72 -0.49
CA ASP A 317 -3.33 -3.41 -1.80
C ASP A 317 -4.65 -3.84 -2.45
N LYS A 318 -5.78 -3.52 -1.82
CA LYS A 318 -7.13 -3.81 -2.30
C LYS A 318 -8.06 -2.61 -2.04
N ASN A 319 -9.18 -2.57 -2.78
CA ASN A 319 -10.20 -1.52 -2.70
C ASN A 319 -10.95 -1.57 -1.35
N VAL A 320 -10.31 -1.15 -0.28
CA VAL A 320 -10.82 -1.24 1.09
C VAL A 320 -11.17 0.16 1.60
N GLU A 321 -12.17 0.24 2.46
CA GLU A 321 -12.36 1.42 3.28
C GLU A 321 -11.50 1.28 4.56
N LEU A 322 -10.48 2.13 4.70
CA LEU A 322 -9.63 2.19 5.88
C LEU A 322 -10.02 3.40 6.73
N GLN A 323 -10.38 3.18 7.98
CA GLN A 323 -10.58 4.22 8.98
C GLN A 323 -9.46 4.22 10.01
N LEU A 324 -8.78 5.35 10.15
CA LEU A 324 -7.79 5.58 11.19
C LEU A 324 -8.48 6.31 12.34
N ASN A 325 -8.58 5.64 13.49
CA ASN A 325 -9.19 6.16 14.71
C ASN A 325 -8.16 6.19 15.82
N ASN A 326 -7.73 7.38 16.26
CA ASN A 326 -6.65 7.51 17.24
C ASN A 326 -5.40 6.69 16.86
N ALA A 327 -5.06 6.70 15.56
CA ALA A 327 -3.95 5.94 15.01
C ALA A 327 -2.75 6.84 14.72
N GLN A 328 -1.55 6.35 15.00
CA GLN A 328 -0.28 7.01 14.71
C GLN A 328 0.50 6.11 13.75
N ILE A 329 0.55 6.49 12.47
CA ILE A 329 1.16 5.69 11.40
C ILE A 329 2.40 6.41 10.85
N LYS A 330 3.55 5.72 10.79
CA LYS A 330 4.75 6.31 10.19
C LYS A 330 4.66 6.33 8.66
N GLU A 331 4.30 5.21 8.04
CA GLU A 331 4.16 5.08 6.59
C GLU A 331 2.84 4.42 6.21
N LEU A 332 2.03 5.06 5.37
CA LEU A 332 0.81 4.53 4.79
C LEU A 332 0.93 4.51 3.26
N ASN A 333 0.87 3.33 2.65
CA ASN A 333 0.96 3.17 1.20
C ASN A 333 -0.38 2.70 0.65
N ILE A 334 -0.91 3.42 -0.33
CA ILE A 334 -2.14 3.11 -1.03
C ILE A 334 -1.78 2.67 -2.45
N ASN A 335 -2.04 1.41 -2.78
CA ASN A 335 -1.69 0.81 -4.06
C ASN A 335 -2.90 0.37 -4.88
N ALA A 336 -4.11 0.52 -4.33
CA ALA A 336 -5.33 -0.01 -4.92
C ALA A 336 -6.26 1.07 -5.46
N GLU A 337 -6.79 0.82 -6.65
CA GLU A 337 -7.83 1.64 -7.26
C GLU A 337 -9.04 1.78 -6.33
N ASN A 338 -9.63 2.97 -6.33
CA ASN A 338 -10.83 3.33 -5.56
C ASN A 338 -10.72 3.18 -4.03
N ALA A 339 -9.51 2.93 -3.49
CA ALA A 339 -9.32 2.84 -2.05
C ALA A 339 -9.77 4.12 -1.34
N LEU A 340 -10.44 3.96 -0.21
CA LEU A 340 -10.92 5.07 0.62
C LEU A 340 -10.21 5.03 1.97
N VAL A 341 -9.44 6.06 2.28
CA VAL A 341 -8.79 6.23 3.59
C VAL A 341 -9.42 7.41 4.32
N LYS A 342 -9.85 7.21 5.56
CA LYS A 342 -10.36 8.26 6.45
C LYS A 342 -9.41 8.41 7.63
N VAL A 343 -8.89 9.63 7.82
CA VAL A 343 -7.98 9.98 8.92
C VAL A 343 -8.77 10.83 9.91
N ASP A 344 -9.17 10.25 11.05
CA ASP A 344 -9.96 10.98 12.05
C ASP A 344 -9.15 12.11 12.71
N LYS A 345 -9.83 12.96 13.49
CA LYS A 345 -9.24 14.13 14.16
C LYS A 345 -8.09 13.81 15.11
N THR A 346 -8.04 12.58 15.63
CA THR A 346 -7.02 12.15 16.59
C THR A 346 -5.88 11.37 15.95
N SER A 347 -6.00 11.03 14.66
CA SER A 347 -5.00 10.27 13.93
C SER A 347 -3.95 11.15 13.27
N LYS A 348 -2.75 10.59 13.17
CA LYS A 348 -1.62 11.17 12.48
C LYS A 348 -0.99 10.15 11.53
N VAL A 349 -0.67 10.60 10.32
CA VAL A 349 0.15 9.85 9.36
C VAL A 349 1.39 10.68 9.03
N ASP A 350 2.59 10.13 9.22
CA ASP A 350 3.82 10.87 8.92
C ASP A 350 4.07 10.94 7.40
N LEU A 351 4.02 9.80 6.71
CA LEU A 351 4.13 9.70 5.25
C LEU A 351 2.97 8.90 4.67
N LEU A 352 2.23 9.50 3.74
CA LEU A 352 1.17 8.86 2.97
C LEU A 352 1.59 8.83 1.49
N ASN A 353 1.80 7.65 0.93
CA ASN A 353 2.10 7.47 -0.50
C ASN A 353 0.89 6.87 -1.22
N ILE A 354 0.53 7.42 -2.37
CA ILE A 354 -0.52 6.92 -3.26
C ILE A 354 0.17 6.55 -4.57
N SER A 355 0.29 5.25 -4.85
CA SER A 355 1.00 4.75 -6.02
C SER A 355 0.24 5.04 -7.31
N LYS A 356 0.93 5.02 -8.46
CA LYS A 356 0.31 5.22 -9.77
C LYS A 356 -0.82 4.24 -10.10
N GLU A 357 -0.81 3.05 -9.49
CA GLU A 357 -1.84 2.02 -9.66
C GLU A 357 -3.14 2.34 -8.89
N ALA A 358 -3.11 3.28 -7.94
CA ALA A 358 -4.25 3.60 -7.09
C ALA A 358 -5.21 4.63 -7.71
N GLU A 359 -5.62 4.44 -8.97
CA GLU A 359 -6.53 5.35 -9.67
C GLU A 359 -7.83 5.58 -8.87
N ASN A 360 -8.31 6.82 -8.81
CA ASN A 360 -9.50 7.22 -8.04
C ASN A 360 -9.36 7.01 -6.51
N ALA A 361 -8.15 6.89 -5.97
CA ALA A 361 -7.95 6.83 -4.53
C ALA A 361 -8.48 8.11 -3.85
N LYS A 362 -9.15 7.93 -2.72
CA LYS A 362 -9.75 9.00 -1.94
C LYS A 362 -9.21 8.98 -0.50
N VAL A 363 -8.73 10.13 -0.04
CA VAL A 363 -8.25 10.34 1.32
C VAL A 363 -9.05 11.47 1.96
N GLU A 364 -9.81 11.16 3.01
CA GLU A 364 -10.55 12.12 3.82
C GLU A 364 -9.77 12.41 5.11
N VAL A 365 -9.20 13.61 5.22
CA VAL A 365 -8.35 14.03 6.33
C VAL A 365 -9.12 14.96 7.26
N MET A 366 -9.32 14.53 8.50
CA MET A 366 -9.81 15.35 9.63
C MET A 366 -8.71 15.57 10.69
N GLY A 367 -7.72 14.67 10.75
CA GLY A 367 -6.56 14.76 11.64
C GLY A 367 -5.37 15.44 10.99
N THR A 368 -4.21 14.78 11.03
CA THR A 368 -2.96 15.31 10.46
C THR A 368 -2.26 14.31 9.55
N VAL A 369 -1.86 14.76 8.37
CA VAL A 369 -0.89 14.07 7.51
C VAL A 369 0.33 14.97 7.36
N THR A 370 1.53 14.48 7.69
CA THR A 370 2.73 15.32 7.58
C THR A 370 3.17 15.46 6.13
N LYS A 371 3.36 14.36 5.42
CA LYS A 371 3.67 14.37 3.99
C LYS A 371 2.76 13.43 3.22
N LEU A 372 2.19 13.91 2.12
CA LEU A 372 1.42 13.13 1.18
C LEU A 372 2.07 13.21 -0.20
N VAL A 373 2.34 12.06 -0.81
CA VAL A 373 2.82 11.97 -2.19
C VAL A 373 1.80 11.19 -3.01
N THR A 374 1.34 11.74 -4.13
CA THR A 374 0.45 11.01 -5.04
C THR A 374 1.02 10.92 -6.45
N GLU A 375 1.03 9.70 -6.98
CA GLU A 375 1.28 9.34 -8.38
C GLU A 375 0.00 8.91 -9.11
N ALA A 376 -1.10 8.71 -8.39
CA ALA A 376 -2.34 8.20 -8.94
C ALA A 376 -3.16 9.28 -9.67
N PRO A 377 -3.67 8.98 -10.88
CA PRO A 377 -4.66 9.84 -11.51
C PRO A 377 -5.99 9.83 -10.72
N LYS A 378 -6.69 10.97 -10.79
CA LYS A 378 -7.99 11.21 -10.15
C LYS A 378 -7.98 11.04 -8.64
N THR A 379 -6.84 11.32 -8.00
CA THR A 379 -6.73 11.30 -6.54
C THR A 379 -7.62 12.39 -5.93
N ALA A 380 -8.38 12.07 -4.89
CA ALA A 380 -9.14 13.05 -4.12
C ALA A 380 -8.63 13.15 -2.67
N ILE A 381 -8.08 14.30 -2.30
CA ILE A 381 -7.56 14.60 -0.96
C ILE A 381 -8.47 15.66 -0.34
N LEU A 382 -9.34 15.28 0.58
CA LEU A 382 -10.45 16.12 1.05
C LEU A 382 -10.47 16.21 2.58
N GLY A 383 -11.13 17.22 3.15
CA GLY A 383 -11.52 17.28 4.55
C GLY A 383 -10.88 18.43 5.34
N ASP A 384 -11.43 18.77 6.51
CA ASP A 384 -11.03 19.97 7.26
C ASP A 384 -9.73 19.80 8.08
N GLY A 385 -9.06 18.64 7.97
CA GLY A 385 -7.81 18.35 8.67
C GLY A 385 -6.59 18.95 7.97
N THR A 386 -5.43 18.81 8.62
CA THR A 386 -4.18 19.40 8.14
C THR A 386 -3.34 18.41 7.34
N VAL A 387 -2.90 18.81 6.14
CA VAL A 387 -1.83 18.11 5.41
C VAL A 387 -0.65 19.07 5.25
N THR A 388 0.52 18.76 5.82
CA THR A 388 1.63 19.75 5.89
C THR A 388 2.35 19.94 4.56
N GLU A 389 2.63 18.86 3.84
CA GLU A 389 3.18 18.89 2.48
C GLU A 389 2.41 17.88 1.60
N ILE A 390 1.93 18.33 0.45
CA ILE A 390 1.38 17.48 -0.62
C ILE A 390 2.30 17.58 -1.82
N THR A 391 2.73 16.45 -2.38
CA THR A 391 3.47 16.37 -3.64
C THR A 391 2.62 15.61 -4.67
N VAL A 392 2.25 16.29 -5.74
CA VAL A 392 1.52 15.72 -6.88
C VAL A 392 2.53 15.42 -7.98
N LYS A 393 2.72 14.14 -8.30
CA LYS A 393 3.69 13.65 -9.28
C LYS A 393 3.15 13.78 -10.72
N PRO A 394 4.01 13.70 -11.75
CA PRO A 394 3.61 13.94 -13.14
C PRO A 394 2.51 13.03 -13.69
N THR A 395 2.25 11.87 -13.09
CA THR A 395 1.18 10.94 -13.52
C THR A 395 -0.15 11.14 -12.80
N ALA A 396 -0.21 12.07 -11.83
CA ALA A 396 -1.35 12.25 -10.94
C ALA A 396 -2.37 13.28 -11.47
N ASP A 397 -2.78 13.11 -12.73
CA ASP A 397 -3.73 14.01 -13.40
C ASP A 397 -5.08 14.05 -12.71
N ASN A 398 -5.79 15.19 -12.81
CA ASN A 398 -7.13 15.37 -12.26
C ASN A 398 -7.18 15.19 -10.72
N THR A 399 -6.06 15.45 -10.03
CA THR A 399 -6.02 15.43 -8.57
C THR A 399 -6.85 16.58 -8.00
N VAL A 400 -7.69 16.30 -7.01
CA VAL A 400 -8.52 17.30 -6.30
C VAL A 400 -8.06 17.40 -4.85
N ILE A 401 -7.73 18.61 -4.42
CA ILE A 401 -7.27 18.91 -3.06
C ILE A 401 -8.22 19.90 -2.41
N SER A 402 -8.75 19.52 -1.25
CA SER A 402 -9.66 20.30 -0.42
C SER A 402 -9.38 20.03 1.07
N THR A 403 -8.13 20.23 1.49
CA THR A 403 -7.68 20.13 2.89
C THR A 403 -7.19 21.45 3.46
N GLU A 404 -7.17 21.57 4.79
CA GLU A 404 -6.64 22.76 5.43
C GLU A 404 -5.09 22.80 5.47
N GLY A 405 -4.52 23.93 5.07
CA GLY A 405 -3.13 24.30 5.29
C GLY A 405 -2.14 23.59 4.36
N GLY A 406 -0.86 23.88 4.60
CA GLY A 406 0.26 23.13 4.01
C GLY A 406 0.71 23.56 2.62
N LYS A 407 1.91 23.11 2.26
CA LYS A 407 2.55 23.36 0.98
C LYS A 407 2.09 22.30 -0.02
N VAL A 408 1.45 22.71 -1.11
CA VAL A 408 1.17 21.82 -2.25
C VAL A 408 2.24 22.03 -3.31
N VAL A 409 2.94 20.98 -3.71
CA VAL A 409 3.93 20.95 -4.79
C VAL A 409 3.35 20.15 -5.93
N VAL A 410 3.16 20.78 -7.09
CA VAL A 410 2.74 20.10 -8.32
C VAL A 410 3.95 19.98 -9.23
N GLU A 411 4.40 18.76 -9.50
CA GLU A 411 5.53 18.51 -10.39
C GLU A 411 5.13 18.69 -11.86
N GLU A 412 6.10 19.09 -12.69
CA GLU A 412 5.90 19.29 -14.13
C GLU A 412 5.38 18.00 -14.79
N GLY A 413 4.28 18.12 -15.54
CA GLY A 413 3.63 17.01 -16.23
C GLY A 413 2.27 16.60 -15.65
N ALA A 414 1.95 16.98 -14.41
CA ALA A 414 0.62 16.73 -13.85
C ALA A 414 -0.43 17.72 -14.38
N GLU A 415 -1.53 17.22 -14.93
CA GLU A 415 -2.59 18.04 -15.55
C GLU A 415 -3.85 18.15 -14.67
N ASN A 416 -4.59 19.26 -14.80
CA ASN A 416 -5.91 19.47 -14.18
C ASN A 416 -5.97 19.30 -12.65
N VAL A 417 -4.90 19.68 -11.94
CA VAL A 417 -4.87 19.65 -10.47
C VAL A 417 -5.71 20.79 -9.90
N THR A 418 -6.70 20.46 -9.06
CA THR A 418 -7.57 21.42 -8.38
C THR A 418 -7.13 21.62 -6.93
N VAL A 419 -7.01 22.88 -6.52
CA VAL A 419 -6.63 23.32 -5.17
C VAL A 419 -7.62 24.38 -4.67
N PRO A 420 -7.79 24.57 -3.36
CA PRO A 420 -8.77 25.53 -2.83
C PRO A 420 -8.45 26.98 -3.25
N GLU A 421 -9.46 27.73 -3.72
CA GLU A 421 -9.30 29.14 -4.16
C GLU A 421 -9.12 30.14 -3.01
N THR A 422 -9.16 29.70 -1.75
CA THR A 422 -8.88 30.51 -0.55
C THR A 422 -8.00 29.72 0.43
N PRO A 423 -6.80 30.20 0.79
CA PRO A 423 -5.94 29.49 1.72
C PRO A 423 -6.53 29.60 3.14
N PRO A 424 -6.62 28.51 3.90
CA PRO A 424 -6.78 28.59 5.34
C PRO A 424 -5.56 29.31 5.92
N ILE A 425 -5.81 30.13 6.92
CA ILE A 425 -4.89 31.13 7.47
C ILE A 425 -3.67 30.41 8.07
N GLY A 426 -2.59 30.26 7.29
CA GLY A 426 -1.34 29.67 7.75
C GLY A 426 -0.43 29.26 6.60
N GLY A 427 0.55 30.14 6.29
CA GLY A 427 1.63 30.00 5.30
C GLY A 427 1.80 28.63 4.63
N GLY A 428 1.24 28.49 3.44
CA GLY A 428 1.32 27.30 2.61
C GLY A 428 0.62 27.58 1.29
N GLY A 429 1.27 28.36 0.43
CA GLY A 429 0.79 28.57 -0.94
C GLY A 429 0.96 27.29 -1.75
N VAL A 430 0.03 27.06 -2.68
CA VAL A 430 0.22 26.10 -3.77
C VAL A 430 1.42 26.58 -4.59
N TYR A 431 2.48 25.79 -4.58
CA TYR A 431 3.68 25.99 -5.38
C TYR A 431 3.58 25.09 -6.60
N ILE A 432 3.07 25.66 -7.69
CA ILE A 432 3.41 25.20 -9.04
C ILE A 432 4.71 25.95 -9.36
N PRO A 433 5.89 25.30 -9.38
CA PRO A 433 7.08 25.97 -9.89
C PRO A 433 6.76 26.45 -11.31
N PRO A 434 6.80 27.77 -11.59
CA PRO A 434 6.85 28.20 -12.96
C PRO A 434 8.14 27.60 -13.52
N ALA A 435 8.06 26.80 -14.59
CA ALA A 435 9.23 26.59 -15.40
C ALA A 435 9.80 27.98 -15.72
N LEU A 436 11.10 28.20 -15.51
CA LEU A 436 11.79 29.38 -16.01
C LEU A 436 11.82 29.28 -17.53
N THR A 437 10.68 29.57 -18.18
CA THR A 437 10.53 29.59 -19.62
C THR A 437 10.80 31.00 -20.11
N LEU A 438 11.76 31.14 -21.02
CA LEU A 438 11.93 32.32 -21.85
C LEU A 438 10.69 32.49 -22.76
N ASN A 439 9.69 33.22 -22.29
CA ASN A 439 8.71 33.80 -23.21
C ASN A 439 9.37 35.03 -23.82
N SER A 440 10.02 34.85 -24.97
CA SER A 440 10.48 35.90 -25.90
C SER A 440 10.64 37.29 -25.27
N GLY A 441 11.49 37.38 -24.24
CA GLY A 441 11.92 38.64 -23.68
C GLY A 441 12.63 39.37 -24.80
N SER A 442 12.11 40.52 -25.20
CA SER A 442 12.64 41.28 -26.32
C SER A 442 14.04 41.76 -25.94
N VAL A 443 15.08 41.06 -26.40
CA VAL A 443 16.42 41.63 -26.39
C VAL A 443 16.39 42.77 -27.40
N LYS A 444 16.37 44.00 -26.90
CA LYS A 444 16.45 45.20 -27.75
C LYS A 444 17.91 45.60 -27.82
N LEU A 445 18.46 45.47 -29.02
CA LEU A 445 19.68 46.13 -29.44
C LEU A 445 19.29 47.13 -30.51
N ASN A 446 19.77 48.37 -30.39
CA ASN A 446 19.66 49.47 -31.36
C ASN A 446 19.03 49.13 -32.72
N GLU A 447 17.69 49.20 -32.84
CA GLU A 447 16.82 49.24 -34.06
C GLU A 447 17.16 48.40 -35.32
N SER A 448 18.23 47.61 -35.33
CA SER A 448 18.80 46.88 -36.47
C SER A 448 19.59 45.68 -35.92
N VAL A 449 18.91 44.55 -35.74
CA VAL A 449 19.55 43.27 -35.38
C VAL A 449 19.14 42.23 -36.40
N GLU A 450 20.11 41.55 -37.00
CA GLU A 450 19.86 40.33 -37.76
C GLU A 450 20.00 39.15 -36.80
N GLY A 451 18.87 38.55 -36.41
CA GLY A 451 18.85 37.22 -35.76
C GLY A 451 19.08 37.20 -34.24
N ILE A 452 18.05 36.79 -33.51
CA ILE A 452 18.15 36.34 -32.11
C ILE A 452 17.77 34.87 -32.07
N THR A 453 18.66 34.01 -31.56
CA THR A 453 18.37 32.59 -31.36
C THR A 453 18.39 32.26 -29.87
N ILE A 454 17.32 31.63 -29.38
CA ILE A 454 17.15 31.22 -27.98
C ILE A 454 17.03 29.69 -27.95
N THR A 455 17.95 29.02 -27.25
CA THR A 455 17.94 27.56 -27.08
C THR A 455 18.21 27.22 -25.61
N GLY A 456 17.16 26.88 -24.86
CA GLY A 456 17.26 26.65 -23.41
C GLY A 456 17.73 27.91 -22.68
N ASN A 457 18.81 27.81 -21.91
CA ASN A 457 19.41 28.93 -21.16
C ASN A 457 20.47 29.72 -21.96
N ASN A 458 20.65 29.40 -23.24
CA ASN A 458 21.61 30.08 -24.11
C ASN A 458 20.87 31.08 -25.02
N ILE A 459 21.31 32.33 -24.99
CA ILE A 459 20.83 33.41 -25.85
C ILE A 459 21.98 33.78 -26.77
N THR A 460 21.83 33.59 -28.06
CA THR A 460 22.81 34.02 -29.06
C THR A 460 22.24 35.18 -29.86
N VAL A 461 22.99 36.26 -29.94
CA VAL A 461 22.68 37.45 -30.73
C VAL A 461 23.74 37.60 -31.80
N GLU A 462 23.32 37.64 -33.06
CA GLU A 462 24.19 37.96 -34.17
C GLU A 462 24.18 39.48 -34.40
N VAL A 463 25.37 40.09 -34.53
CA VAL A 463 25.50 41.54 -34.64
C VAL A 463 26.47 41.89 -35.77
N ASP A 464 26.12 42.86 -36.61
CA ASP A 464 27.03 43.42 -37.60
C ASP A 464 28.21 44.11 -36.87
N PRO A 465 29.47 43.69 -37.12
CA PRO A 465 30.66 44.27 -36.49
C PRO A 465 30.82 45.78 -36.72
N ASN A 466 30.20 46.33 -37.77
CA ASN A 466 30.28 47.75 -38.09
C ASN A 466 29.19 48.62 -37.42
N THR A 467 28.20 48.00 -36.78
CA THR A 467 27.11 48.71 -36.11
C THR A 467 27.53 49.11 -34.68
N PRO A 468 27.50 50.40 -34.31
CA PRO A 468 27.78 50.82 -32.94
C PRO A 468 26.72 50.25 -31.99
N ILE A 469 27.12 49.30 -31.15
CA ILE A 469 26.28 48.86 -30.05
C ILE A 469 26.45 49.89 -28.93
N THR A 470 25.37 50.57 -28.57
CA THR A 470 25.36 51.57 -27.49
C THR A 470 24.59 51.10 -26.27
N LYS A 471 23.82 50.01 -26.42
CA LYS A 471 23.04 49.38 -25.35
C LYS A 471 22.61 47.97 -25.74
N ILE A 472 22.68 47.04 -24.79
CA ILE A 472 21.99 45.75 -24.85
C ILE A 472 21.06 45.71 -23.65
N GLU A 473 19.76 45.57 -23.89
CA GLU A 473 18.77 45.35 -22.82
C GLU A 473 18.28 43.91 -22.86
N ALA A 474 18.59 43.15 -21.81
CA ALA A 474 17.97 41.87 -21.54
C ALA A 474 16.91 42.06 -20.45
N THR A 475 15.69 41.58 -20.71
CA THR A 475 14.57 41.64 -19.78
C THR A 475 14.17 40.23 -19.38
N PHE A 476 14.17 39.92 -18.09
CA PHE A 476 13.90 38.58 -17.57
C PHE A 476 12.58 38.56 -16.82
N SER A 477 11.62 37.74 -17.25
CA SER A 477 10.37 37.55 -16.51
C SER A 477 10.67 36.86 -15.17
N ASN A 478 10.17 37.44 -14.07
CA ASN A 478 10.18 36.85 -12.71
C ASN A 478 11.54 36.75 -11.98
N ALA A 479 12.60 37.38 -12.48
CA ALA A 479 13.88 37.48 -11.76
C ALA A 479 13.89 38.61 -10.74
N VAL A 480 14.50 38.37 -9.57
CA VAL A 480 14.47 39.29 -8.42
C VAL A 480 15.84 39.92 -8.21
N GLU A 481 16.91 39.13 -8.28
CA GLU A 481 18.28 39.60 -8.06
C GLU A 481 19.23 38.98 -9.10
N ILE A 482 20.15 39.81 -9.61
CA ILE A 482 21.31 39.35 -10.37
C ILE A 482 22.39 39.04 -9.35
N LYS A 483 22.68 37.75 -9.16
CA LYS A 483 23.66 37.27 -8.18
C LYS A 483 25.08 37.46 -8.66
N ASP A 484 25.29 37.19 -9.95
CA ASP A 484 26.61 37.27 -10.58
C ASP A 484 26.51 37.65 -12.05
N LEU A 485 27.56 38.33 -12.52
CA LEU A 485 27.74 38.73 -13.92
C LEU A 485 29.21 38.55 -14.30
N THR A 486 29.50 37.56 -15.14
CA THR A 486 30.85 37.27 -15.60
C THR A 486 30.99 37.59 -17.07
N LEU A 487 32.01 38.39 -17.43
CA LEU A 487 32.36 38.64 -18.82
C LEU A 487 33.52 37.70 -19.20
N ILE A 488 33.29 36.86 -20.20
CA ILE A 488 34.29 35.92 -20.69
C ILE A 488 34.88 36.47 -21.99
N LYS A 489 36.19 36.69 -21.99
CA LYS A 489 36.97 37.19 -23.13
C LYS A 489 37.79 36.04 -23.70
N GLY A 490 37.34 35.44 -24.81
CA GLY A 490 37.97 34.24 -25.34
C GLY A 490 37.84 33.05 -24.37
N GLU A 491 38.97 32.46 -23.97
CA GLU A 491 39.03 31.41 -22.92
C GLU A 491 39.33 31.96 -21.51
N GLU A 492 39.50 33.28 -21.35
CA GLU A 492 39.82 33.90 -20.05
C GLU A 492 38.58 34.58 -19.43
N GLU A 493 38.28 34.24 -18.17
CA GLU A 493 37.24 34.89 -17.36
C GLU A 493 37.74 36.23 -16.81
N THR A 494 36.95 37.29 -17.00
CA THR A 494 37.17 38.59 -16.34
C THR A 494 36.03 38.87 -15.38
N GLU A 495 36.32 38.81 -14.08
CA GLU A 495 35.36 39.11 -13.02
C GLU A 495 35.09 40.64 -12.99
N ILE A 496 33.92 41.06 -13.48
CA ILE A 496 33.48 42.44 -13.33
C ILE A 496 32.88 42.56 -11.93
N VAL A 497 33.70 43.01 -10.98
CA VAL A 497 33.31 43.24 -9.59
C VAL A 497 32.05 44.10 -9.52
N LYS A 498 31.05 43.59 -8.79
CA LYS A 498 29.66 44.01 -8.45
C LYS A 498 29.31 45.51 -8.43
N ASP A 499 30.26 46.42 -8.49
CA ASP A 499 30.06 47.87 -8.32
C ASP A 499 29.40 48.56 -9.53
N LYS A 500 29.29 47.90 -10.69
CA LYS A 500 28.64 48.44 -11.90
C LYS A 500 27.21 47.93 -12.13
N ILE A 501 26.65 47.07 -11.26
CA ILE A 501 25.21 46.72 -11.22
C ILE A 501 24.44 47.86 -10.52
N ALA A 502 24.59 49.08 -11.03
CA ALA A 502 23.88 50.25 -10.54
C ALA A 502 22.50 50.32 -11.20
N GLN A 503 21.58 49.42 -10.80
CA GLN A 503 20.13 49.56 -11.01
C GLN A 503 19.35 48.39 -10.38
N ASN A 504 19.22 48.36 -9.05
CA ASN A 504 17.98 47.84 -8.44
C ASN A 504 17.74 48.19 -6.96
N THR A 505 18.44 49.19 -6.40
CA THR A 505 18.24 49.59 -4.99
C THR A 505 16.81 50.11 -4.76
N GLU A 506 16.24 50.82 -5.74
CA GLU A 506 14.87 51.35 -5.68
C GLU A 506 13.80 50.23 -5.67
N TYR A 507 14.11 49.07 -6.27
CA TYR A 507 13.25 47.88 -6.31
C TYR A 507 13.24 47.14 -4.98
N LYS A 508 14.43 46.87 -4.42
CA LYS A 508 14.57 46.20 -3.12
C LYS A 508 13.90 47.02 -2.01
N GLU A 509 14.06 48.35 -2.05
CA GLU A 509 13.40 49.27 -1.10
C GLU A 509 11.89 49.42 -1.33
N LYS A 510 11.39 49.50 -2.58
CA LYS A 510 9.94 49.50 -2.83
C LYS A 510 9.30 48.16 -2.42
N TYR A 511 9.93 47.04 -2.70
CA TYR A 511 9.38 45.72 -2.37
C TYR A 511 9.39 45.43 -0.86
N GLU A 512 10.48 45.76 -0.14
CA GLU A 512 10.49 45.63 1.33
C GLU A 512 9.51 46.60 2.03
N LYS A 513 9.29 47.79 1.45
CA LYS A 513 8.35 48.80 1.96
C LYS A 513 6.89 48.50 1.65
N TYR A 514 6.61 47.77 0.55
CA TYR A 514 5.28 47.37 0.11
C TYR A 514 5.16 45.84 0.04
N LYS A 515 5.52 45.11 1.11
CA LYS A 515 5.19 43.67 1.23
C LYS A 515 3.73 43.48 0.82
N PRO A 516 3.44 42.91 -0.36
CA PRO A 516 2.09 42.97 -0.88
C PRO A 516 1.21 42.01 -0.09
N ASP A 517 0.01 42.46 0.28
CA ASP A 517 -1.02 41.59 0.83
C ASP A 517 -1.33 40.47 -0.17
N TYR A 518 -1.60 39.28 0.38
CA TYR A 518 -1.90 38.06 -0.37
C TYR A 518 -2.97 38.32 -1.44
N GLY A 519 -2.61 38.12 -2.71
CA GLY A 519 -3.54 38.24 -3.85
C GLY A 519 -3.43 39.52 -4.68
N THR A 520 -2.46 40.40 -4.44
CA THR A 520 -2.27 41.59 -5.28
C THR A 520 -1.43 41.26 -6.52
N THR A 521 -2.00 41.35 -7.72
CA THR A 521 -1.24 41.25 -8.98
C THR A 521 -0.40 42.50 -9.16
N LEU A 522 0.90 42.40 -8.86
CA LEU A 522 1.86 43.47 -9.13
C LEU A 522 2.40 43.26 -10.55
N THR A 523 2.06 44.16 -11.48
CA THR A 523 2.75 44.23 -12.77
C THR A 523 4.11 44.88 -12.54
N VAL A 524 5.13 44.06 -12.37
CA VAL A 524 6.49 44.50 -12.06
C VAL A 524 7.28 44.64 -13.36
N VAL A 525 7.92 45.79 -13.56
CA VAL A 525 8.90 45.96 -14.65
C VAL A 525 10.14 45.14 -14.29
N PRO A 526 10.60 44.20 -15.13
CA PRO A 526 11.69 43.32 -14.74
C PRO A 526 13.05 44.05 -14.69
N PRO A 527 14.06 43.49 -13.99
CA PRO A 527 15.40 44.04 -14.01
C PRO A 527 15.93 44.06 -15.45
N SER A 528 16.34 45.24 -15.90
CA SER A 528 17.01 45.45 -17.19
C SER A 528 18.51 45.61 -16.97
N ILE A 529 19.31 44.81 -17.67
CA ILE A 529 20.77 45.00 -17.69
C ILE A 529 21.08 46.00 -18.82
N THR A 530 21.97 46.96 -18.56
CA THR A 530 22.50 47.88 -19.57
C THR A 530 24.02 47.72 -19.62
N PHE A 531 24.55 47.34 -20.77
CA PHE A 531 25.99 47.27 -21.01
C PHE A 531 26.48 48.66 -21.45
N ASN A 532 27.60 49.14 -20.88
CA ASN A 532 28.16 50.45 -21.18
C ASN A 532 29.15 50.38 -22.37
N ASN A 533 29.50 51.54 -22.93
CA ASN A 533 30.37 51.63 -24.12
C ASN A 533 31.77 51.01 -23.93
N GLU A 534 32.31 50.91 -22.70
CA GLU A 534 33.62 50.29 -22.44
C GLU A 534 33.65 48.78 -22.75
N ILE A 535 32.53 48.07 -22.52
CA ILE A 535 32.41 46.62 -22.83
C ILE A 535 32.22 46.41 -24.35
N LEU A 536 31.70 47.43 -25.05
CA LEU A 536 31.30 47.38 -26.45
C LEU A 536 32.43 47.82 -27.40
N ASP A 537 33.43 48.55 -26.90
CA ASP A 537 34.65 48.88 -27.65
C ASP A 537 35.58 47.67 -27.81
N ASP A 538 35.53 46.69 -26.90
CA ASP A 538 36.27 45.42 -27.01
C ASP A 538 35.69 44.49 -28.11
N TYR A 539 34.38 44.59 -28.39
CA TYR A 539 33.70 43.88 -29.50
C TYR A 539 34.26 44.28 -30.88
N LYS A 540 34.58 45.57 -31.07
CA LYS A 540 35.06 46.09 -32.35
C LYS A 540 36.51 45.74 -32.66
N ASN A 541 37.28 45.33 -31.65
CA ASN A 541 38.74 45.26 -31.72
C ASN A 541 39.31 43.83 -31.77
N ASN A 542 38.50 42.77 -31.61
CA ASN A 542 38.98 41.38 -31.64
C ASN A 542 37.92 40.41 -32.18
N ASP A 543 38.06 39.99 -33.44
CA ASP A 543 37.26 38.95 -34.09
C ASP A 543 36.86 37.79 -33.17
N GLY A 544 35.64 37.82 -32.63
CA GLY A 544 34.96 36.62 -32.13
C GLY A 544 34.52 36.63 -30.67
N GLU A 545 33.20 36.59 -30.51
CA GLU A 545 32.43 36.05 -29.40
C GLU A 545 32.64 36.69 -28.00
N ILE A 546 31.73 37.60 -27.62
CA ILE A 546 31.58 38.01 -26.21
C ILE A 546 30.57 37.09 -25.54
N LYS A 547 30.97 36.43 -24.45
CA LYS A 547 30.07 35.65 -23.60
C LYS A 547 29.85 36.35 -22.27
N VAL A 548 28.59 36.44 -21.87
CA VAL A 548 28.16 36.99 -20.61
C VAL A 548 27.41 35.90 -19.88
N GLU A 549 27.94 35.46 -18.75
CA GLU A 549 27.23 34.57 -17.86
C GLU A 549 26.47 35.40 -16.81
N ILE A 550 25.17 35.14 -16.68
CA ILE A 550 24.29 35.81 -15.72
C ILE A 550 23.69 34.76 -14.82
N THR A 551 24.00 34.83 -13.53
CA THR A 551 23.32 34.00 -12.53
C THR A 551 22.21 34.81 -11.88
N LEU A 552 20.98 34.39 -12.11
CA LEU A 552 19.78 34.97 -11.49
C LEU A 552 19.40 34.17 -10.26
N VAL A 553 18.91 34.87 -9.24
CA VAL A 553 18.33 34.27 -8.05
C VAL A 553 16.88 34.72 -7.92
N ASP A 554 16.00 33.75 -7.71
CA ASP A 554 14.60 34.03 -7.40
C ASP A 554 14.40 34.34 -5.90
N ASN A 555 13.19 34.75 -5.54
CA ASN A 555 12.81 35.04 -4.15
C ASN A 555 12.89 33.83 -3.20
N TYR A 556 13.20 32.64 -3.72
CA TYR A 556 13.24 31.38 -3.01
C TYR A 556 14.66 30.79 -2.91
N GLY A 557 15.67 31.52 -3.41
CA GLY A 557 17.08 31.13 -3.34
C GLY A 557 17.52 30.15 -4.42
N GLN A 558 16.69 29.87 -5.42
CA GLN A 558 17.08 29.05 -6.56
C GLN A 558 17.92 29.86 -7.54
N THR A 559 19.01 29.27 -8.02
CA THR A 559 19.91 29.86 -8.99
C THR A 559 19.64 29.32 -10.38
N LEU A 560 19.49 30.20 -11.36
CA LEU A 560 19.51 29.84 -12.77
C LEU A 560 20.56 30.67 -13.50
N THR A 561 21.40 29.99 -14.28
CA THR A 561 22.49 30.60 -15.03
C THR A 561 22.13 30.68 -16.51
N TYR A 562 22.29 31.87 -17.08
CA TYR A 562 22.08 32.19 -18.49
C TYR A 562 23.41 32.55 -19.15
N ASN A 563 23.59 32.08 -20.38
CA ASN A 563 24.72 32.47 -21.20
C ASN A 563 24.21 33.34 -22.35
N ILE A 564 24.66 34.59 -22.40
CA ILE A 564 24.42 35.48 -23.53
C ILE A 564 25.69 35.53 -24.37
N THR A 565 25.56 35.19 -25.64
CA THR A 565 26.65 35.16 -26.60
C THR A 565 26.39 36.20 -27.69
N LEU A 566 27.30 37.14 -27.88
CA LEU A 566 27.30 38.06 -29.02
C LEU A 566 28.26 37.51 -30.08
N LYS A 567 27.75 37.19 -31.27
CA LYS A 567 28.54 36.71 -32.41
C LYS A 567 28.55 37.76 -33.52
N ALA A 568 29.72 37.97 -34.13
CA ALA A 568 29.79 38.72 -35.38
C ALA A 568 29.13 37.90 -36.50
N THR A 569 28.34 38.53 -37.34
CA THR A 569 27.88 37.91 -38.59
C THR A 569 29.07 37.70 -39.52
N ASP A 570 29.17 36.50 -40.12
CA ASP A 570 30.19 36.23 -41.14
C ASP A 570 30.01 37.24 -42.29
N GLN A 571 31.06 38.00 -42.62
CA GLN A 571 31.04 38.81 -43.83
C GLN A 571 30.92 37.85 -45.02
N GLN A 572 29.74 37.80 -45.64
CA GLN A 572 29.68 37.37 -47.04
C GLN A 572 30.42 38.43 -47.85
N ASP A 573 31.60 38.07 -48.35
CA ASP A 573 32.34 38.81 -49.37
C ASP A 573 31.36 39.29 -50.46
N VAL A 574 31.33 40.61 -50.70
CA VAL A 574 30.73 41.23 -51.90
C VAL A 574 31.72 41.17 -53.05
#